data_AF-A0A2G2PQ43-F1
#
_entry.id   AF-A0A2G2PQ43-F1
#
_cell.length_a   1.000
_cell.length_b   1.000
_cell.length_c   1.000
_cell.angle_alpha   90.00
_cell.angle_beta   90.00
_cell.angle_gamma   90.00
#
_symmetry.space_group_name_H-M   'P 1'
#
loop_
_entity.id
_entity.type
_entity.pdbx_description
1 polymer ?
#
loop_
_entity_poly.entity_id
_entity_poly.type
_entity_poly.pdbx_seq_one_letter_code
_entity_poly.pdbx_strand_id
1 'polypeptide(L)'
;MNIYKIKMETVAPKDSWKSVDCFLLAKDEEAVYKWLDKNKCYDAWNDKEEDGHTYEIQDEDYNVIGHENFKEKMLRLKGEINDEDRNCEDAYYGVEFYGWELIEFPDTLNAVKMLEFTGMLKRAKD
;
A
#
# COMPACT_ATOMS: atom_id res chain seq x y z
N MET A 1 9.76 -14.95 5.42
CA MET A 1 9.29 -14.15 4.26
C MET A 1 7.84 -14.47 4.06
N ASN A 2 7.06 -13.44 3.80
CA ASN A 2 5.61 -13.45 3.67
C ASN A 2 5.25 -13.06 2.24
N ILE A 3 4.11 -13.55 1.74
CA ILE A 3 3.57 -13.14 0.45
C ILE A 3 2.49 -12.10 0.71
N TYR A 4 2.66 -10.92 0.14
CA TYR A 4 1.68 -9.85 0.18
C TYR A 4 1.05 -9.70 -1.20
N LYS A 5 -0.26 -9.53 -1.25
CA LYS A 5 -0.98 -9.14 -2.45
C LYS A 5 -1.00 -7.63 -2.54
N ILE A 6 -0.38 -7.08 -3.59
CA ILE A 6 -0.40 -5.65 -3.85
C ILE A 6 -1.66 -5.32 -4.63
N LYS A 7 -2.49 -4.46 -4.05
CA LYS A 7 -3.75 -3.97 -4.61
C LYS A 7 -3.53 -2.56 -5.13
N MET A 8 -4.17 -2.24 -6.25
CA MET A 8 -4.17 -0.91 -6.82
C MET A 8 -5.60 -0.49 -7.16
N GLU A 9 -5.89 0.78 -6.94
CA GLU A 9 -7.10 1.44 -7.37
C GLU A 9 -6.74 2.68 -8.18
N THR A 10 -7.21 2.76 -9.43
CA THR A 10 -7.16 3.99 -10.20
C THR A 10 -8.50 4.71 -10.01
N VAL A 11 -8.45 5.98 -9.63
CA VAL A 11 -9.61 6.86 -9.53
C VAL A 11 -9.51 7.93 -10.61
N ALA A 12 -10.51 7.99 -11.48
CA ALA A 12 -10.72 9.09 -12.42
C ALA A 12 -12.21 9.42 -12.57
N PRO A 13 -12.58 10.66 -12.94
CA PRO A 13 -13.98 11.10 -13.03
C PRO A 13 -14.89 10.23 -13.91
N LYS A 14 -14.33 9.58 -14.94
CA LYS A 14 -15.08 8.79 -15.93
C LYS A 14 -14.87 7.29 -15.82
N ASP A 15 -13.77 6.85 -15.22
CA ASP A 15 -13.44 5.44 -15.11
C ASP A 15 -12.58 5.21 -13.87
N SER A 16 -13.06 4.36 -12.98
CA SER A 16 -12.35 3.96 -11.76
C SER A 16 -12.40 2.45 -11.65
N TRP A 17 -11.25 1.85 -11.36
CA TRP A 17 -11.13 0.39 -11.34
C TRP A 17 -10.12 -0.07 -10.29
N LYS A 18 -10.31 -1.31 -9.84
CA LYS A 18 -9.47 -1.97 -8.84
C LYS A 18 -8.83 -3.20 -9.45
N SER A 19 -7.59 -3.49 -9.06
CA SER A 19 -6.89 -4.68 -9.52
C SER A 19 -5.87 -5.21 -8.53
N VAL A 20 -5.35 -6.39 -8.88
CA VAL A 20 -4.15 -6.95 -8.27
C VAL A 20 -2.99 -6.58 -9.18
N ASP A 21 -2.09 -5.74 -8.69
CA ASP A 21 -0.91 -5.34 -9.47
C ASP A 21 0.11 -6.49 -9.50
N CYS A 22 0.48 -7.00 -8.32
CA CYS A 22 1.40 -8.12 -8.19
C CYS A 22 1.30 -8.82 -6.83
N PHE A 23 2.09 -9.88 -6.65
CA PHE A 23 2.39 -10.46 -5.36
C PHE A 23 3.82 -10.10 -4.97
N LEU A 24 4.04 -9.68 -3.73
CA LEU A 24 5.33 -9.25 -3.22
C LEU A 24 5.79 -10.20 -2.13
N LEU A 25 6.96 -10.81 -2.32
CA LEU A 25 7.66 -11.51 -1.25
C LEU A 25 8.47 -10.50 -0.43
N ALA A 26 8.10 -10.33 0.85
CA ALA A 26 8.74 -9.39 1.76
C ALA A 26 8.90 -9.98 3.16
N LYS A 27 9.79 -9.41 3.97
CA LYS A 27 10.01 -9.88 5.35
C LYS A 27 8.86 -9.49 6.29
N ASP A 28 8.41 -8.25 6.17
CA ASP A 28 7.41 -7.60 7.02
C ASP A 28 6.70 -6.48 6.24
N GLU A 29 5.69 -5.85 6.85
CA GLU A 29 4.93 -4.76 6.23
C GLU A 29 5.76 -3.49 5.99
N GLU A 30 6.82 -3.27 6.79
CA GLU A 30 7.73 -2.15 6.55
C GLU A 30 8.50 -2.31 5.23
N ALA A 31 8.95 -3.53 4.92
CA ALA A 31 9.57 -3.83 3.63
C ALA A 31 8.57 -3.67 2.47
N VAL A 32 7.28 -3.93 2.68
CA VAL A 32 6.22 -3.67 1.69
C VAL A 32 6.05 -2.17 1.46
N TYR A 33 5.93 -1.39 2.53
CA TYR A 33 5.82 0.08 2.49
C TYR A 33 6.97 0.68 1.66
N LYS A 34 8.22 0.37 2.03
CA LYS A 34 9.42 0.89 1.34
C LYS A 34 9.47 0.47 -0.13
N TRP A 35 9.03 -0.75 -0.44
CA TRP A 35 9.00 -1.23 -1.81
C TRP A 35 7.94 -0.50 -2.64
N LEU A 36 6.74 -0.30 -2.10
CA LEU A 36 5.68 0.42 -2.79
C LEU A 36 6.06 1.86 -3.04
N ASP A 37 6.55 2.55 -2.01
CA ASP A 37 6.94 3.94 -2.14
C ASP A 37 7.95 4.13 -3.27
N LYS A 38 9.02 3.35 -3.25
CA LYS A 38 10.08 3.42 -4.25
C LYS A 38 9.66 3.00 -5.67
N ASN A 39 8.83 1.96 -5.81
CA ASN A 39 8.58 1.34 -7.12
C ASN A 39 7.25 1.77 -7.76
N LYS A 40 6.32 2.32 -6.97
CA LYS A 40 4.95 2.62 -7.40
C LYS A 40 4.54 4.05 -7.08
N CYS A 41 4.95 4.58 -5.92
CA CYS A 41 4.62 5.94 -5.51
C CYS A 41 5.75 6.96 -5.80
N TYR A 42 6.89 6.50 -6.34
CA TYR A 42 8.03 7.33 -6.74
C TYR A 42 8.56 8.23 -5.63
N ASP A 43 8.74 7.67 -4.43
CA ASP A 43 9.22 8.35 -3.21
C ASP A 43 8.25 9.42 -2.64
N ALA A 44 7.02 9.51 -3.18
CA ALA A 44 6.02 10.47 -2.70
C ALA A 44 5.56 10.21 -1.25
N TRP A 45 5.67 8.99 -0.74
CA TRP A 45 5.35 8.71 0.67
C TRP A 45 6.48 9.17 1.59
N ASN A 46 7.73 9.00 1.17
CA ASN A 46 8.88 9.55 1.88
C ASN A 46 8.86 11.08 1.90
N ASP A 47 8.49 11.74 0.80
CA ASP A 47 8.33 13.21 0.76
C ASP A 47 7.31 13.70 1.81
N LYS A 48 6.16 13.01 1.92
CA LYS A 48 5.14 13.31 2.94
C LYS A 48 5.64 13.07 4.38
N GLU A 49 6.58 12.14 4.58
CA GLU A 49 7.22 11.91 5.87
C GLU A 49 8.18 13.06 6.23
N GLU A 50 8.94 13.57 5.25
CA GLU A 50 9.88 14.69 5.43
C GLU A 50 9.17 16.03 5.72
N ASP A 51 7.95 16.21 5.23
CA ASP A 51 7.10 17.38 5.53
C ASP A 51 6.72 17.48 7.03
N GLY A 52 6.92 16.42 7.81
CA GLY A 52 6.72 16.40 9.26
C GLY A 52 5.25 16.54 9.69
N HIS A 53 4.31 16.31 8.76
CA HIS A 53 2.89 16.38 9.04
C HIS A 53 2.45 15.22 9.94
N THR A 54 1.63 15.52 10.94
CA THR A 54 1.05 14.53 11.85
C THR A 54 -0.44 14.40 11.60
N TYR A 55 -0.92 13.16 11.57
CA TYR A 55 -2.32 12.82 11.36
C TYR A 55 -2.97 12.45 12.69
N GLU A 56 -4.19 12.93 12.93
CA GLU A 56 -4.98 12.55 14.10
C GLU A 56 -5.49 11.12 13.96
N ILE A 57 -5.38 10.34 15.04
CA ILE A 57 -6.06 9.05 15.16
C ILE A 57 -7.37 9.30 15.90
N GLN A 58 -8.49 8.97 15.26
CA GLN A 58 -9.82 9.14 15.81
C GLN A 58 -10.46 7.79 16.18
N ASP A 59 -11.25 7.76 17.24
CA ASP A 59 -12.12 6.62 17.56
C ASP A 59 -13.44 6.66 16.78
N GLU A 60 -14.32 5.68 17.01
CA GLU A 60 -15.64 5.58 16.33
C GLU A 60 -16.57 6.77 16.64
N ASP A 61 -16.32 7.49 17.74
CA ASP A 61 -17.06 8.68 18.18
C ASP A 61 -16.39 9.99 17.73
N TYR A 62 -15.40 9.92 16.82
CA TYR A 62 -14.60 11.04 16.32
C TYR A 62 -13.75 11.77 17.39
N ASN A 63 -13.46 11.12 18.53
CA ASN A 63 -12.55 11.69 19.51
C ASN A 63 -11.10 11.42 19.10
N VAL A 64 -10.24 12.43 19.21
CA VAL A 64 -8.79 12.29 18.96
C VAL A 64 -8.15 11.50 20.10
N ILE A 65 -7.70 10.28 19.81
CA ILE A 65 -7.05 9.36 20.76
C ILE A 65 -5.53 9.29 20.61
N GLY A 66 -4.98 9.92 19.57
CA GLY A 66 -3.54 9.91 19.30
C GLY A 66 -3.18 10.70 18.06
N HIS A 67 -1.88 10.73 17.76
CA HIS A 67 -1.34 11.27 16.51
C HIS A 67 -0.32 10.27 15.96
N GLU A 68 -0.20 10.21 14.64
CA GLU A 68 0.75 9.37 13.92
C GLU A 68 1.40 10.13 12.76
N ASN A 69 2.58 9.70 12.32
CA ASN A 69 3.18 10.20 11.09
C ASN A 69 2.62 9.48 9.85
N PHE A 70 3.00 9.94 8.65
CA PHE A 70 2.51 9.37 7.40
C PHE A 70 2.80 7.87 7.27
N LYS A 71 4.03 7.44 7.60
CA LYS A 71 4.43 6.04 7.53
C LYS A 71 3.61 5.16 8.47
N GLU A 72 3.41 5.60 9.71
CA GLU A 72 2.59 4.92 10.71
C GLU A 72 1.14 4.79 10.22
N LYS A 73 0.56 5.88 9.67
CA LYS A 73 -0.76 5.87 9.03
C LYS A 73 -0.83 4.83 7.93
N MET A 74 0.14 4.81 7.01
CA MET A 74 0.16 3.86 5.90
C MET A 74 0.30 2.41 6.35
N LEU A 75 1.12 2.14 7.37
CA LEU A 75 1.25 0.80 7.94
C LEU A 75 -0.05 0.33 8.60
N ARG A 76 -0.68 1.20 9.39
CA ARG A 76 -1.97 0.92 10.06
C ARG A 76 -3.09 0.66 9.07
N LEU A 77 -3.21 1.50 8.02
CA LEU A 77 -4.23 1.39 6.99
C LEU A 77 -3.91 0.34 5.91
N LYS A 78 -2.66 -0.13 5.84
CA LYS A 78 -2.14 -1.01 4.78
C LYS A 78 -2.19 -0.38 3.39
N GLY A 79 -1.81 0.90 3.35
CA GLY A 79 -1.68 1.75 2.15
C GLY A 79 -2.85 2.69 1.89
N GLU A 80 -2.60 3.70 1.05
CA GLU A 80 -3.53 4.79 0.70
C GLU A 80 -4.85 4.31 0.10
N ILE A 81 -4.89 3.10 -0.48
CA ILE A 81 -6.14 2.52 -1.02
C ILE A 81 -7.25 2.40 0.04
N ASN A 82 -6.88 2.30 1.33
CA ASN A 82 -7.82 2.22 2.45
C ASN A 82 -7.90 3.53 3.26
N ASP A 83 -7.31 4.61 2.76
CA ASP A 83 -7.41 5.94 3.38
C ASP A 83 -8.67 6.65 2.87
N GLU A 84 -9.65 6.85 3.74
CA GLU A 84 -10.91 7.51 3.38
C GLU A 84 -10.71 9.01 3.09
N ASP A 85 -9.65 9.60 3.64
CA ASP A 85 -9.27 11.01 3.45
C ASP A 85 -8.24 11.22 2.33
N ARG A 86 -8.04 10.21 1.47
CA ARG A 86 -7.04 10.27 0.39
C ARG A 86 -7.32 11.42 -0.59
N ASN A 87 -6.27 12.15 -0.96
CA ASN A 87 -6.39 13.27 -1.88
C ASN A 87 -6.68 12.80 -3.31
N CYS A 88 -7.85 13.18 -3.85
CA CYS A 88 -8.27 12.91 -5.23
C CYS A 88 -8.34 14.17 -6.12
N GLU A 89 -7.81 15.31 -5.65
CA GLU A 89 -7.96 16.63 -6.31
C GLU A 89 -7.38 16.65 -7.74
N ASP A 90 -6.38 15.82 -8.03
CA ASP A 90 -5.76 15.68 -9.36
C ASP A 90 -6.23 14.46 -10.18
N ALA A 91 -7.38 13.87 -9.84
CA ALA A 91 -7.91 12.69 -10.54
C ALA A 91 -8.27 12.90 -12.02
N TYR A 92 -8.13 14.11 -12.57
CA TYR A 92 -8.47 14.41 -13.98
C TYR A 92 -7.74 13.49 -14.98
N TYR A 93 -6.51 13.09 -14.68
CA TYR A 93 -5.72 12.13 -15.47
C TYR A 93 -5.65 10.73 -14.86
N GLY A 94 -6.42 10.47 -13.80
CA GLY A 94 -6.31 9.27 -13.00
C GLY A 94 -5.25 9.41 -11.91
N VAL A 95 -5.64 9.09 -10.67
CA VAL A 95 -4.71 8.92 -9.55
C VAL A 95 -4.73 7.46 -9.14
N GLU A 96 -3.53 6.90 -8.92
CA GLU A 96 -3.38 5.52 -8.48
C GLU A 96 -3.11 5.48 -6.97
N PHE A 97 -3.89 4.66 -6.27
CA PHE A 97 -3.70 4.37 -4.86
C PHE A 97 -3.30 2.92 -4.69
N TYR A 98 -2.33 2.70 -3.82
CA TYR A 98 -1.77 1.37 -3.57
C TYR A 98 -2.05 0.92 -2.14
N GLY A 99 -2.08 -0.39 -1.96
CA GLY A 99 -2.09 -1.01 -0.65
C GLY A 99 -1.76 -2.48 -0.71
N TRP A 100 -1.78 -3.13 0.44
CA TRP A 100 -1.39 -4.53 0.55
C TRP A 100 -2.27 -5.35 1.47
N GLU A 101 -2.13 -6.66 1.34
CA GLU A 101 -2.80 -7.64 2.16
C GLU A 101 -1.88 -8.85 2.33
N LEU A 102 -1.68 -9.30 3.56
CA LEU A 102 -0.94 -10.53 3.83
C LEU A 102 -1.77 -11.73 3.35
N ILE A 103 -1.19 -12.57 2.51
CA ILE A 103 -1.86 -13.79 2.01
C ILE A 103 -1.16 -15.01 2.59
N GLU A 104 -1.96 -15.85 3.24
CA GLU A 104 -1.53 -17.16 3.70
C GLU A 104 -1.83 -18.21 2.63
N PHE A 105 -0.80 -18.98 2.26
CA PHE A 105 -0.94 -20.14 1.41
C PHE A 105 -0.67 -21.40 2.25
N PRO A 106 -1.49 -22.46 2.10
CA PRO A 106 -1.23 -23.74 2.75
C PRO A 106 0.17 -24.30 2.47
N ASP A 107 0.68 -24.08 1.25
CA ASP A 107 2.06 -24.33 0.87
C ASP A 107 2.67 -23.07 0.26
N THR A 108 3.35 -22.29 1.10
CA THR A 108 3.99 -21.04 0.70
C THR A 108 5.09 -21.26 -0.34
N LEU A 109 5.85 -22.36 -0.25
CA LEU A 109 6.96 -22.61 -1.18
C LEU A 109 6.45 -22.87 -2.59
N ASN A 110 5.39 -23.68 -2.71
CA ASN A 110 4.77 -23.93 -4.00
C ASN A 110 4.10 -22.66 -4.55
N ALA A 111 3.45 -21.86 -3.70
CA ALA A 111 2.88 -20.57 -4.11
C ALA A 111 3.94 -19.62 -4.68
N VAL A 112 5.12 -19.50 -4.04
CA VAL A 112 6.25 -18.72 -4.56
C VAL A 112 6.65 -19.20 -5.96
N LYS A 113 6.83 -20.50 -6.14
CA LYS A 113 7.23 -21.07 -7.44
C LYS A 113 6.20 -20.77 -8.53
N MET A 114 4.92 -20.93 -8.22
CA MET A 114 3.83 -20.69 -9.18
C MET A 114 3.72 -19.21 -9.54
N LEU A 115 3.80 -18.30 -8.56
CA LEU A 115 3.75 -16.86 -8.80
C LEU A 115 4.99 -16.35 -9.55
N GLU A 116 6.15 -16.96 -9.32
CA GLU A 116 7.37 -16.66 -10.06
C GLU A 116 7.26 -17.14 -11.51
N PHE A 117 6.70 -18.34 -11.74
CA PHE A 117 6.43 -18.87 -13.07
C PHE A 117 5.46 -18.00 -13.89
N THR A 118 4.44 -17.42 -13.25
CA THR A 118 3.50 -16.51 -13.93
C THR A 118 4.05 -15.10 -14.13
N GLY A 119 5.22 -14.78 -13.57
CA GLY A 119 5.79 -13.43 -13.59
C GLY A 119 5.10 -12.43 -12.66
N MET A 120 4.15 -12.89 -11.84
CA MET A 120 3.39 -12.06 -10.91
C MET A 120 4.12 -11.81 -9.58
N LEU A 121 5.17 -12.57 -9.28
CA LEU A 121 5.97 -12.40 -8.06
C LEU A 121 7.02 -11.30 -8.23
N LYS A 122 7.04 -10.36 -7.29
CA LYS A 122 8.12 -9.40 -7.03
C LYS A 122 8.76 -9.70 -5.68
N ARG A 123 9.96 -9.16 -5.44
CA ARG A 123 10.70 -9.34 -4.19
C ARG A 123 11.10 -7.98 -3.65
N ALA A 124 10.77 -7.70 -2.38
CA ALA A 124 11.37 -6.58 -1.67
C ALA A 124 12.85 -6.89 -1.44
N LYS A 125 13.73 -5.92 -1.71
CA LYS A 125 15.14 -6.03 -1.32
C LYS A 125 15.22 -5.70 0.17
N ASP A 126 16.00 -6.48 0.91
CA ASP A 126 16.37 -6.17 2.30
C ASP A 126 17.19 -4.88 2.38
#